data_AF-A0A0R3SLF1-F1
#
_entry.id   AF-A0A0R3SLF1-F1
#
_cell.length_a   1.000
_cell.length_b   1.000
_cell.length_c   1.000
_cell.angle_alpha   90.00
_cell.angle_beta   90.00
_cell.angle_gamma   90.00
#
_symmetry.space_group_name_H-M   'P 1'
#
loop_
_entity.id
_entity.type
_entity.pdbx_description
1 polymer ?
#
loop_
_entity_poly.entity_id
_entity_poly.type
_entity_poly.pdbx_seq_one_letter_code
_entity_poly.pdbx_strand_id
1 'polypeptide(L)'
;LVIFQVIDPDGTIRELTSGDSFGVRLPPPGSPPSPATAVQKHRGQMRTVTEDCQFVCVAQADYFRVMARAADAEVPETEEGDSGRVVLVYEDIRKGTGQGSDGGTTSPLPSSPSLPSTQVSRVVIKGTPEKLIEHLRSPEPSDPSYAEDFLLTYRTFLPTPALLVRRVLSWWDETLPGTPTDQRLIRARIQRYVVLWVHNHPGDFHDRPAMLRFLETFSDLLQRDNGNRRLLHLALSTRARSRIVPVKLTLVVTQTSTTTTCHIVLPCVLVGGQGEFGVFVNQAEEIDYGSTGGYEIRTGLRRADQLLALQYTGVEGASLAQLASVIASLVLTANRQPPGSTVTKNLAFTVIYNPSRKSNFFSCK
;
A
#
# COMPACT_ATOMS: atom_id res chain seq x y z
N LEU A 1 18.21 14.79 -39.03
CA LEU A 1 18.08 14.97 -40.50
C LEU A 1 16.82 15.78 -40.71
N VAL A 2 16.93 16.97 -41.30
CA VAL A 2 15.74 17.81 -41.58
C VAL A 2 14.98 17.16 -42.73
N ILE A 3 13.71 16.86 -42.51
CA ILE A 3 12.87 16.11 -43.47
C ILE A 3 11.92 17.08 -44.18
N PHE A 4 11.49 18.11 -43.46
CA PHE A 4 10.43 18.99 -43.87
C PHE A 4 10.62 20.38 -43.27
N GLN A 5 10.16 21.44 -43.93
CA GLN A 5 10.19 22.78 -43.37
C GLN A 5 8.88 23.52 -43.58
N VAL A 6 8.52 24.35 -42.60
CA VAL A 6 7.42 25.30 -42.69
C VAL A 6 8.00 26.70 -42.75
N ILE A 7 7.72 27.41 -43.85
CA ILE A 7 8.12 28.80 -44.04
C ILE A 7 6.93 29.67 -43.62
N ASP A 8 7.02 30.33 -42.48
CA ASP A 8 5.97 31.22 -41.99
C ASP A 8 5.92 32.54 -42.81
N PRO A 9 4.80 33.28 -42.80
CA PRO A 9 4.64 34.46 -43.67
C PRO A 9 5.58 35.64 -43.36
N ASP A 10 6.20 35.63 -42.19
CA ASP A 10 7.24 36.58 -41.77
C ASP A 10 8.64 36.18 -42.27
N GLY A 11 8.75 35.06 -42.99
CA GLY A 11 10.01 34.52 -43.51
C GLY A 11 10.73 33.59 -42.52
N THR A 12 10.17 33.37 -41.33
CA THR A 12 10.73 32.43 -40.35
C THR A 12 10.66 31.00 -40.89
N ILE A 13 11.78 30.28 -40.86
CA ILE A 13 11.85 28.89 -41.30
C ILE A 13 11.87 27.98 -40.08
N ARG A 14 10.89 27.08 -39.99
CA ARG A 14 10.85 26.01 -38.99
C ARG A 14 11.19 24.69 -39.64
N GLU A 15 12.32 24.12 -39.27
CA GLU A 15 12.77 22.79 -39.70
C GLU A 15 12.13 21.71 -38.84
N LEU A 16 11.54 20.71 -39.48
CA LEU A 16 10.87 19.57 -38.87
C LEU A 16 11.57 18.27 -39.28
N THR A 17 11.68 17.38 -38.33
CA THR A 17 12.33 16.07 -38.41
C THR A 17 11.30 14.95 -38.17
N SER A 18 11.73 13.70 -38.27
CA SER A 18 10.84 12.57 -38.01
C SER A 18 10.35 12.60 -36.56
N GLY A 19 9.04 12.50 -36.37
CA GLY A 19 8.39 12.58 -35.06
C GLY A 19 7.81 13.97 -34.73
N ASP A 20 8.17 15.00 -35.49
CA ASP A 20 7.59 16.33 -35.29
C ASP A 20 6.15 16.41 -35.83
N SER A 21 5.34 17.29 -35.24
CA SER A 21 3.95 17.52 -35.62
C SER A 21 3.66 19.01 -35.88
N PHE A 22 2.75 19.28 -36.80
CA PHE A 22 2.30 20.62 -37.15
C PHE A 22 0.84 20.60 -37.58
N GLY A 23 0.17 21.76 -37.51
CA GLY A 23 -1.23 21.89 -37.95
C GLY A 23 -2.09 22.63 -36.93
N VAL A 24 -3.30 22.10 -36.74
CA VAL A 24 -4.38 22.69 -35.93
C VAL A 24 -3.95 22.77 -34.46
N ARG A 25 -4.21 23.92 -33.82
CA ARG A 25 -3.98 24.11 -32.38
C ARG A 25 -5.31 24.20 -31.64
N LEU A 26 -5.40 23.55 -30.48
CA LEU A 26 -6.55 23.74 -29.61
C LEU A 26 -6.57 25.17 -29.05
N PRO A 27 -7.75 25.78 -28.88
CA PRO A 27 -7.87 27.03 -28.14
C PRO A 27 -7.36 26.85 -26.70
N PRO A 28 -6.80 27.90 -26.07
CA PRO A 28 -6.46 27.86 -24.65
C PRO A 28 -7.68 27.53 -23.77
N PRO A 29 -7.50 26.83 -22.65
CA PRO A 29 -8.59 26.56 -21.72
C PRO A 29 -9.22 27.87 -21.22
N GLY A 30 -10.55 27.96 -21.24
CA GLY A 30 -11.31 29.15 -20.82
C GLY A 30 -11.59 30.19 -21.91
N SER A 31 -11.12 29.99 -23.15
CA SER A 31 -11.56 30.82 -24.28
C SER A 31 -13.07 30.62 -24.52
N PRO A 32 -13.85 31.69 -24.80
CA PRO A 32 -15.28 31.56 -25.08
C PRO A 32 -15.47 30.57 -26.23
N PRO A 33 -16.52 29.73 -26.19
CA PRO A 33 -16.82 28.84 -27.31
C PRO A 33 -17.04 29.74 -28.53
N SER A 34 -16.06 29.80 -29.42
CA SER A 34 -16.23 30.54 -30.67
C SER A 34 -17.33 29.80 -31.43
N PRO A 35 -18.45 30.44 -31.75
CA PRO A 35 -19.51 29.76 -32.47
C PRO A 35 -18.94 29.34 -33.83
N ALA A 36 -19.03 28.05 -34.11
CA ALA A 36 -18.80 27.42 -35.41
C ALA A 36 -17.33 27.32 -35.89
N THR A 37 -16.85 26.08 -36.05
CA THR A 37 -16.14 25.65 -37.29
C THR A 37 -15.15 26.63 -37.91
N ALA A 38 -14.21 27.19 -37.14
CA ALA A 38 -13.07 27.87 -37.74
C ALA A 38 -12.16 26.78 -38.33
N VAL A 39 -12.37 26.44 -39.61
CA VAL A 39 -11.39 25.69 -40.40
C VAL A 39 -10.04 26.39 -40.19
N GLN A 40 -9.15 25.74 -39.43
CA GLN A 40 -7.86 26.33 -39.13
C GLN A 40 -7.01 26.07 -40.34
N LYS A 41 -6.90 27.09 -41.19
CA LYS A 41 -6.04 27.02 -42.36
C LYS A 41 -4.59 27.00 -41.88
N HIS A 42 -3.80 26.12 -42.47
CA HIS A 42 -2.37 26.16 -42.30
C HIS A 42 -1.84 27.55 -42.68
N ARG A 43 -0.96 28.10 -41.83
CA ARG A 43 -0.27 29.37 -42.08
C ARG A 43 1.19 29.05 -42.37
N GLY A 44 1.66 29.49 -43.52
CA GLY A 44 3.00 29.20 -44.02
C GLY A 44 2.99 28.32 -45.27
N GLN A 45 4.18 28.09 -45.83
CA GLN A 45 4.40 27.19 -46.94
C GLN A 45 5.09 25.91 -46.45
N MET A 46 4.48 24.79 -46.80
CA MET A 46 4.99 23.44 -46.59
C MET A 46 6.00 23.08 -47.68
N ARG A 47 7.22 22.68 -47.32
CA ARG A 47 8.25 22.21 -48.26
C ARG A 47 8.93 20.95 -47.75
N THR A 48 8.91 19.89 -48.55
CA THR A 48 9.72 18.70 -48.33
C THR A 48 11.18 19.01 -48.64
N VAL A 49 12.08 18.66 -47.73
CA VAL A 49 13.53 18.88 -47.89
C VAL A 49 14.22 17.60 -48.36
N THR A 50 13.64 16.44 -48.05
CA THR A 50 14.09 15.12 -48.49
C THR A 50 13.04 14.43 -49.35
N GLU A 51 13.49 13.48 -50.18
CA GLU A 51 12.60 12.60 -50.94
C GLU A 51 11.87 11.61 -50.00
N ASP A 52 10.77 11.03 -50.49
CA ASP A 52 9.98 9.99 -49.81
C ASP A 52 9.47 10.33 -48.39
N CYS A 53 9.10 11.60 -48.15
CA CYS A 53 8.48 12.01 -46.90
C CYS A 53 7.10 11.34 -46.69
N GLN A 54 6.93 10.64 -45.56
CA GLN A 54 5.66 10.01 -45.16
C GLN A 54 4.97 10.82 -44.07
N PHE A 55 3.65 11.00 -44.18
CA PHE A 55 2.84 11.77 -43.24
C PHE A 55 1.67 10.94 -42.72
N VAL A 56 1.40 11.05 -41.43
CA VAL A 56 0.13 10.60 -40.82
C VAL A 56 -0.76 11.83 -40.65
N CYS A 57 -1.88 11.85 -41.36
CA CYS A 57 -2.80 12.98 -41.37
C CYS A 57 -4.07 12.64 -40.59
N VAL A 58 -4.42 13.47 -39.62
CA VAL A 58 -5.71 13.42 -38.92
C VAL A 58 -6.57 14.58 -39.40
N ALA A 59 -7.76 14.30 -39.91
CA ALA A 59 -8.67 15.36 -40.36
C ALA A 59 -9.04 16.29 -39.18
N GLN A 60 -9.14 17.60 -39.42
CA GLN A 60 -9.42 18.58 -38.37
C GLN A 60 -10.68 18.23 -37.56
N ALA A 61 -11.75 17.77 -38.24
CA ALA A 61 -12.98 17.34 -37.59
C ALA A 61 -12.77 16.14 -36.66
N ASP A 62 -11.92 15.19 -37.06
CA ASP A 62 -11.61 14.01 -36.25
C ASP A 62 -10.72 14.37 -35.06
N TYR A 63 -9.70 15.22 -35.26
CA TYR A 63 -8.84 15.72 -34.19
C TYR A 63 -9.65 16.42 -33.10
N PHE A 64 -10.50 17.39 -33.48
CA PHE A 64 -11.34 18.08 -32.51
C PHE A 64 -12.34 17.16 -31.83
N ARG A 65 -12.93 16.20 -32.56
CA ARG A 65 -13.83 15.21 -31.97
C ARG A 65 -13.13 14.34 -30.93
N VAL A 66 -11.91 13.89 -31.20
CA VAL A 66 -11.13 13.08 -30.25
C VAL A 66 -10.73 13.90 -29.03
N MET A 67 -10.22 15.12 -29.24
CA MET A 67 -9.82 16.00 -28.13
C MET A 67 -11.00 16.43 -27.26
N ALA A 68 -12.16 16.74 -27.87
CA ALA A 68 -13.38 17.04 -27.13
C ALA A 68 -13.87 15.83 -26.33
N ARG A 69 -13.85 14.62 -26.92
CA ARG A 69 -14.21 13.39 -26.20
C ARG A 69 -13.30 13.12 -25.00
N ALA A 70 -12.01 13.37 -25.12
CA ALA A 70 -11.07 13.21 -24.00
C ALA A 70 -11.34 14.25 -22.90
N ALA A 71 -11.57 15.52 -23.28
CA ALA A 71 -11.92 16.58 -22.33
C ALA A 71 -13.25 16.33 -21.62
N ASP A 72 -14.27 15.87 -22.35
CA ASP A 72 -15.60 15.54 -21.80
C ASP A 72 -15.58 14.26 -20.94
N ALA A 73 -14.56 13.41 -21.09
CA ALA A 73 -14.38 12.21 -20.28
C ALA A 73 -13.73 12.51 -18.93
N GLU A 74 -12.88 13.54 -18.84
CA GLU A 74 -12.29 13.97 -17.57
C GLU A 74 -13.33 14.71 -16.71
N VAL A 75 -13.59 14.19 -15.50
CA VAL A 75 -14.53 14.77 -14.54
C VAL A 75 -13.75 15.20 -13.29
N PRO A 76 -13.49 16.51 -13.11
CA PRO A 76 -12.78 17.00 -11.93
C PRO A 76 -13.72 17.08 -10.71
N GLU A 77 -13.21 16.68 -9.55
CA GLU A 77 -13.78 16.93 -8.23
C GLU A 77 -12.97 18.04 -7.56
N THR A 78 -13.65 19.07 -7.07
CA THR A 78 -13.06 20.18 -6.32
C THR A 78 -13.21 19.99 -4.82
N GLU A 79 -12.30 20.60 -4.05
CA GLU A 79 -12.38 20.63 -2.60
C GLU A 79 -13.73 21.20 -2.11
N GLU A 80 -14.27 20.63 -1.04
CA GLU A 80 -15.47 21.16 -0.38
C GLU A 80 -15.10 22.45 0.37
N GLY A 81 -15.27 23.60 -0.29
CA GLY A 81 -14.99 24.94 0.27
C GLY A 81 -14.72 26.00 -0.81
N ASP A 82 -14.46 27.24 -0.38
CA ASP A 82 -14.26 28.40 -1.29
C ASP A 82 -12.94 28.39 -2.08
N SER A 83 -12.08 27.38 -1.90
CA SER A 83 -10.77 27.31 -2.57
C SER A 83 -10.88 26.95 -4.05
N GLY A 84 -11.96 26.26 -4.46
CA GLY A 84 -12.19 25.79 -5.84
C GLY A 84 -11.10 24.87 -6.40
N ARG A 85 -10.20 24.36 -5.56
CA ARG A 85 -9.03 23.60 -5.99
C ARG A 85 -9.45 22.21 -6.45
N VAL A 86 -8.98 21.77 -7.62
CA VAL A 86 -9.17 20.39 -8.09
C VAL A 86 -8.36 19.43 -7.22
N VAL A 87 -9.02 18.43 -6.64
CA VAL A 87 -8.44 17.50 -5.67
C VAL A 87 -8.48 16.04 -6.12
N LEU A 88 -9.36 15.71 -7.06
CA LEU A 88 -9.46 14.39 -7.69
C LEU A 88 -9.94 14.60 -9.14
N VAL A 89 -9.53 13.75 -10.07
CA VAL A 89 -10.01 13.76 -11.46
C VAL A 89 -10.32 12.33 -11.83
N TYR A 90 -11.52 12.13 -12.33
CA TYR A 90 -11.99 10.87 -12.85
C TYR A 90 -11.97 10.86 -14.38
N GLU A 91 -11.93 9.68 -14.97
CA GLU A 91 -12.18 9.46 -16.38
C GLU A 91 -13.39 8.53 -16.55
N ASP A 92 -14.36 8.99 -17.34
CA ASP A 92 -15.56 8.22 -17.70
C ASP A 92 -15.27 7.28 -18.87
N ILE A 93 -14.96 6.02 -18.55
CA ILE A 93 -14.79 4.95 -19.53
C ILE A 93 -16.18 4.49 -20.00
N ARG A 94 -16.57 4.97 -21.18
CA ARG A 94 -17.76 4.47 -21.87
C ARG A 94 -17.42 3.11 -22.46
N LYS A 95 -17.98 2.02 -21.94
CA LYS A 95 -17.96 0.73 -22.64
C LYS A 95 -18.71 0.93 -23.96
N GLY A 96 -17.96 1.05 -25.05
CA GLY A 96 -18.54 1.11 -26.37
C GLY A 96 -19.44 -0.11 -26.54
N THR A 97 -20.69 0.10 -26.94
CA THR A 97 -21.46 -0.95 -27.59
C THR A 97 -20.57 -1.50 -28.69
N GLY A 98 -20.01 -2.67 -28.47
CA GLY A 98 -19.16 -3.33 -29.45
C GLY A 98 -19.90 -3.32 -30.78
N GLN A 99 -19.27 -2.76 -31.80
CA GLN A 99 -19.55 -3.21 -33.15
C GLN A 99 -19.46 -4.73 -33.09
N GLY A 100 -20.59 -5.39 -33.31
CA GLY A 100 -20.62 -6.82 -33.51
C GLY A 100 -19.55 -7.14 -34.54
N SER A 101 -18.69 -8.08 -34.20
CA SER A 101 -17.97 -8.86 -35.19
C SER A 101 -19.01 -9.36 -36.20
N ASP A 102 -19.03 -8.77 -37.39
CA ASP A 102 -19.76 -9.30 -38.54
C ASP A 102 -19.26 -10.73 -38.78
N GLY A 103 -20.11 -11.69 -38.43
CA GLY A 103 -19.75 -13.10 -38.50
C GLY A 103 -20.86 -13.99 -37.94
N GLY A 104 -22.03 -14.01 -38.60
CA GLY A 104 -23.03 -15.04 -38.36
C GLY A 104 -24.46 -14.58 -38.56
N THR A 105 -24.98 -14.81 -39.76
CA THR A 105 -26.41 -14.89 -40.05
C THR A 105 -27.15 -15.70 -38.99
N THR A 106 -28.05 -15.08 -38.23
CA THR A 106 -29.43 -15.52 -37.98
C THR A 106 -30.19 -14.46 -37.17
N SER A 107 -31.39 -14.11 -37.64
CA SER A 107 -32.29 -13.11 -37.04
C SER A 107 -32.62 -13.40 -35.57
N PRO A 108 -32.96 -12.36 -34.77
CA PRO A 108 -34.20 -12.44 -34.00
C PRO A 108 -35.00 -11.13 -33.88
N LEU A 109 -36.25 -11.31 -33.45
CA LEU A 109 -37.39 -10.40 -33.34
C LEU A 109 -37.16 -9.08 -32.56
N PRO A 110 -38.02 -8.04 -32.77
CA PRO A 110 -37.91 -6.77 -32.05
C PRO A 110 -38.42 -6.93 -30.62
N SER A 111 -37.51 -6.80 -29.64
CA SER A 111 -37.85 -6.68 -28.22
C SER A 111 -37.60 -5.23 -27.79
N SER A 112 -38.66 -4.57 -27.33
CA SER A 112 -38.76 -3.35 -26.49
C SER A 112 -37.65 -2.28 -26.52
N PRO A 113 -38.00 -0.98 -26.64
CA PRO A 113 -37.03 0.12 -26.55
C PRO A 113 -36.64 0.33 -25.08
N SER A 114 -35.74 -0.49 -24.55
CA SER A 114 -34.96 -0.09 -23.39
C SER A 114 -33.88 0.88 -23.86
N LEU A 115 -33.86 2.08 -23.29
CA LEU A 115 -32.80 3.05 -23.55
C LEU A 115 -31.45 2.36 -23.38
N PRO A 116 -30.45 2.58 -24.25
CA PRO A 116 -29.10 2.15 -23.96
C PRO A 116 -28.60 2.98 -22.78
N SER A 117 -28.80 2.48 -21.55
CA SER A 117 -28.03 2.95 -20.40
C SER A 117 -26.59 2.60 -20.70
N THR A 118 -25.87 3.54 -21.32
CA THR A 118 -24.44 3.40 -21.55
C THR A 118 -23.82 3.25 -20.17
N GLN A 119 -23.40 2.04 -19.80
CA GLN A 119 -22.74 1.81 -18.52
C GLN A 119 -21.41 2.56 -18.58
N VAL A 120 -21.37 3.73 -17.94
CA VAL A 120 -20.16 4.53 -17.79
C VAL A 120 -19.43 3.99 -16.58
N SER A 121 -18.28 3.35 -16.80
CA SER A 121 -17.36 2.98 -15.73
C SER A 121 -16.47 4.18 -15.45
N ARG A 122 -16.46 4.65 -14.20
CA ARG A 122 -15.63 5.77 -13.77
C ARG A 122 -14.35 5.26 -13.10
N VAL A 123 -13.21 5.79 -13.49
CA VAL A 123 -11.90 5.46 -12.88
C VAL A 123 -11.19 6.72 -12.41
N VAL A 124 -10.41 6.63 -11.34
CA VAL A 124 -9.59 7.76 -10.86
C VAL A 124 -8.31 7.82 -11.67
N ILE A 125 -8.01 8.99 -12.26
CA ILE A 125 -6.78 9.19 -13.06
C ILE A 125 -5.77 10.12 -12.39
N LYS A 126 -6.23 11.05 -11.54
CA LYS A 126 -5.36 12.02 -10.84
C LYS A 126 -5.99 12.34 -9.49
N GLY A 127 -5.16 12.62 -8.48
CA GLY A 127 -5.66 13.05 -7.18
C GLY A 127 -4.56 13.51 -6.25
N THR A 128 -4.95 14.31 -5.26
CA THR A 128 -4.10 14.57 -4.09
C THR A 128 -3.97 13.30 -3.24
N PRO A 129 -2.83 13.05 -2.58
CA PRO A 129 -2.66 11.85 -1.76
C PRO A 129 -3.79 11.65 -0.73
N GLU A 130 -4.28 12.74 -0.15
CA GLU A 130 -5.39 12.76 0.81
C GLU A 130 -6.70 12.26 0.18
N LYS A 131 -7.06 12.75 -1.01
CA LYS A 131 -8.29 12.32 -1.69
C LYS A 131 -8.17 10.92 -2.29
N LEU A 132 -6.99 10.52 -2.77
CA LEU A 132 -6.76 9.15 -3.20
C LEU A 132 -6.98 8.15 -2.05
N ILE A 133 -6.53 8.51 -0.84
CA ILE A 133 -6.79 7.72 0.36
C ILE A 133 -8.29 7.74 0.70
N GLU A 134 -8.92 8.92 0.75
CA GLU A 134 -10.36 9.02 1.05
C GLU A 134 -11.23 8.23 0.05
N HIS A 135 -10.82 8.16 -1.21
CA HIS A 135 -11.52 7.39 -2.24
C HIS A 135 -11.57 5.88 -1.93
N LEU A 136 -10.63 5.32 -1.15
CA LEU A 136 -10.72 3.92 -0.66
C LEU A 136 -12.00 3.68 0.15
N ARG A 137 -12.59 4.72 0.75
CA ARG A 137 -13.85 4.62 1.48
C ARG A 137 -15.04 4.47 0.53
N SER A 138 -14.96 4.99 -0.68
CA SER A 138 -16.06 5.04 -1.65
C SER A 138 -16.52 3.62 -2.02
N PRO A 139 -17.83 3.33 -2.07
CA PRO A 139 -18.36 2.02 -2.45
C PRO A 139 -18.36 1.79 -3.97
N GLU A 140 -17.51 2.47 -4.75
CA GLU A 140 -17.63 2.51 -6.19
C GLU A 140 -17.43 1.13 -6.86
N PRO A 141 -18.45 0.60 -7.56
CA PRO A 141 -18.35 -0.69 -8.25
C PRO A 141 -17.59 -0.58 -9.58
N SER A 142 -17.22 0.64 -9.99
CA SER A 142 -16.67 0.94 -11.31
C SER A 142 -15.21 0.50 -11.47
N ASP A 143 -14.43 0.54 -10.39
CA ASP A 143 -13.03 0.14 -10.37
C ASP A 143 -12.75 -0.83 -9.20
N PRO A 144 -12.92 -2.15 -9.41
CA PRO A 144 -12.64 -3.15 -8.37
C PRO A 144 -11.15 -3.30 -8.06
N SER A 145 -10.26 -2.85 -8.95
CA SER A 145 -8.79 -2.93 -8.83
C SER A 145 -8.18 -1.76 -8.06
N TYR A 146 -8.90 -0.64 -7.92
CA TYR A 146 -8.38 0.59 -7.31
C TYR A 146 -7.60 0.37 -6.01
N ALA A 147 -8.14 -0.41 -5.07
CA ALA A 147 -7.49 -0.64 -3.79
C ALA A 147 -6.19 -1.44 -3.92
N GLU A 148 -6.10 -2.38 -4.85
CA GLU A 148 -4.88 -3.14 -5.12
C GLU A 148 -3.82 -2.25 -5.77
N ASP A 149 -4.21 -1.47 -6.77
CA ASP A 149 -3.31 -0.53 -7.47
C ASP A 149 -2.80 0.56 -6.52
N PHE A 150 -3.68 1.10 -5.67
CA PHE A 150 -3.32 2.05 -4.63
C PHE A 150 -2.28 1.45 -3.66
N LEU A 151 -2.53 0.26 -3.12
CA LEU A 151 -1.62 -0.38 -2.16
C LEU A 151 -0.28 -0.80 -2.79
N LEU A 152 -0.29 -1.12 -4.09
CA LEU A 152 0.92 -1.40 -4.85
C LEU A 152 1.76 -0.13 -5.05
N THR A 153 1.13 1.01 -5.32
CA THR A 153 1.80 2.21 -5.83
C THR A 153 1.97 3.33 -4.81
N TYR A 154 1.33 3.28 -3.62
CA TYR A 154 1.31 4.43 -2.69
C TYR A 154 2.68 5.03 -2.35
N ARG A 155 3.75 4.23 -2.38
CA ARG A 155 5.13 4.65 -2.13
C ARG A 155 5.65 5.71 -3.09
N THR A 156 5.09 5.80 -4.29
CA THR A 156 5.54 6.75 -5.30
C THR A 156 5.09 8.18 -4.97
N PHE A 157 4.04 8.33 -4.17
CA PHE A 157 3.45 9.62 -3.82
C PHE A 157 3.30 9.87 -2.31
N LEU A 158 3.51 8.86 -1.46
CA LEU A 158 3.57 9.01 0.00
C LEU A 158 4.97 8.65 0.52
N PRO A 159 5.63 9.56 1.26
CA PRO A 159 6.93 9.26 1.86
C PRO A 159 6.84 8.20 2.95
N THR A 160 5.70 8.14 3.66
CA THR A 160 5.40 7.11 4.67
C THR A 160 3.93 6.72 4.61
N PRO A 161 3.56 5.49 5.03
CA PRO A 161 2.15 5.05 5.10
C PRO A 161 1.36 5.71 6.25
N ALA A 162 1.93 6.70 6.96
CA ALA A 162 1.32 7.30 8.15
C ALA A 162 -0.08 7.88 7.88
N LEU A 163 -0.26 8.56 6.75
CA LEU A 163 -1.54 9.16 6.38
C LEU A 163 -2.61 8.08 6.15
N LEU A 164 -2.24 7.01 5.44
CA LEU A 164 -3.11 5.85 5.18
C LEU A 164 -3.51 5.16 6.49
N VAL A 165 -2.53 4.84 7.35
CA VAL A 165 -2.76 4.19 8.65
C VAL A 165 -3.70 5.04 9.52
N ARG A 166 -3.44 6.35 9.62
CA ARG A 166 -4.27 7.26 10.42
C ARG A 166 -5.71 7.29 9.94
N ARG A 167 -5.92 7.36 8.62
CA ARG A 167 -7.26 7.36 8.01
C ARG A 167 -7.99 6.03 8.20
N VAL A 168 -7.30 4.91 7.98
CA VAL A 168 -7.84 3.57 8.21
C VAL A 168 -8.35 3.40 9.65
N LEU A 169 -7.57 3.87 10.64
CA LEU A 169 -7.98 3.83 12.04
C LEU A 169 -9.12 4.82 12.32
N SER A 170 -9.09 6.03 11.77
CA SER A 170 -10.18 7.01 11.99
C SER A 170 -11.52 6.50 11.44
N TRP A 171 -11.53 5.95 10.23
CA TRP A 171 -12.75 5.41 9.63
C TRP A 171 -13.34 4.22 10.40
N TRP A 172 -12.51 3.51 11.17
CA TRP A 172 -12.99 2.42 12.02
C TRP A 172 -13.81 2.93 13.20
N ASP A 173 -13.31 4.00 13.84
CA ASP A 173 -13.91 4.63 15.03
C ASP A 173 -15.00 5.66 14.68
N GLU A 174 -15.00 6.21 13.46
CA GLU A 174 -16.01 7.16 13.00
C GLU A 174 -17.43 6.58 13.13
N THR A 175 -18.24 7.23 13.98
CA THR A 175 -19.69 7.03 14.05
C THR A 175 -20.34 7.80 12.91
N LEU A 176 -20.58 7.12 11.79
CA LEU A 176 -21.23 7.74 10.64
C LEU A 176 -22.69 8.10 10.96
N PRO A 177 -23.17 9.31 10.58
CA PRO A 177 -24.59 9.62 10.55
C PRO A 177 -25.22 8.81 9.40
N GLY A 178 -25.65 7.60 9.72
CA GLY A 178 -26.15 6.62 8.76
C GLY A 178 -26.67 5.38 9.47
N THR A 179 -27.13 4.39 8.70
CA THR A 179 -27.63 3.15 9.30
C THR A 179 -26.46 2.32 9.85
N PRO A 180 -26.64 1.51 10.90
CA PRO A 180 -25.60 0.59 11.40
C PRO A 180 -25.00 -0.33 10.31
N THR A 181 -25.73 -0.53 9.21
CA THR A 181 -25.31 -1.30 8.04
C THR A 181 -24.16 -0.63 7.28
N ASP A 182 -24.20 0.70 7.11
CA ASP A 182 -23.20 1.44 6.33
C ASP A 182 -21.82 1.40 7.01
N GLN A 183 -21.82 1.53 8.34
CA GLN A 183 -20.61 1.38 9.15
C GLN A 183 -20.03 -0.04 9.04
N ARG A 184 -20.87 -1.07 9.05
CA ARG A 184 -20.43 -2.47 8.91
C ARG A 184 -19.79 -2.71 7.54
N LEU A 185 -20.33 -2.14 6.47
CA LEU A 185 -19.79 -2.26 5.12
C LEU A 185 -18.41 -1.60 5.00
N ILE A 186 -18.23 -0.42 5.58
CA ILE A 186 -16.93 0.28 5.60
C ILE A 186 -15.90 -0.51 6.41
N ARG A 187 -16.26 -1.02 7.59
CA ARG A 187 -15.36 -1.88 8.39
C ARG A 187 -14.97 -3.15 7.65
N ALA A 188 -15.92 -3.80 6.97
CA ALA A 188 -15.64 -4.98 6.15
C ALA A 188 -14.68 -4.67 4.98
N ARG A 189 -14.86 -3.51 4.33
CA ARG A 189 -13.97 -3.02 3.27
C ARG A 189 -12.56 -2.74 3.79
N ILE A 190 -12.44 -2.01 4.90
CA ILE A 190 -11.17 -1.73 5.57
C ILE A 190 -10.46 -3.02 5.96
N GLN A 191 -11.16 -3.96 6.58
CA GLN A 191 -10.59 -5.27 6.94
C GLN A 191 -10.06 -6.00 5.71
N ARG A 192 -10.81 -6.00 4.59
CA ARG A 192 -10.36 -6.57 3.33
C ARG A 192 -9.08 -5.91 2.85
N TYR A 193 -8.99 -4.58 2.87
CA TYR A 193 -7.81 -3.85 2.40
C TYR A 193 -6.58 -4.07 3.26
N VAL A 194 -6.74 -4.09 4.60
CA VAL A 194 -5.61 -4.39 5.50
C VAL A 194 -5.09 -5.82 5.28
N VAL A 195 -5.99 -6.79 5.13
CA VAL A 195 -5.61 -8.18 4.83
C VAL A 195 -4.92 -8.28 3.47
N LEU A 196 -5.46 -7.63 2.44
CA LEU A 196 -4.87 -7.56 1.10
C LEU A 196 -3.47 -6.95 1.15
N TRP A 197 -3.31 -5.85 1.88
CA TRP A 197 -2.04 -5.13 2.02
C TRP A 197 -0.96 -5.99 2.67
N VAL A 198 -1.27 -6.61 3.81
CA VAL A 198 -0.35 -7.52 4.52
C VAL A 198 0.05 -8.70 3.64
N HIS A 199 -0.91 -9.28 2.93
CA HIS A 199 -0.69 -10.48 2.13
C HIS A 199 0.14 -10.23 0.87
N ASN A 200 -0.13 -9.12 0.16
CA ASN A 200 0.49 -8.80 -1.13
C ASN A 200 1.76 -7.97 -0.97
N HIS A 201 1.87 -7.17 0.09
CA HIS A 201 3.02 -6.31 0.34
C HIS A 201 3.57 -6.49 1.77
N PRO A 202 4.02 -7.71 2.15
CA PRO A 202 4.56 -7.97 3.50
C PRO A 202 5.81 -7.13 3.80
N GLY A 203 6.54 -6.74 2.75
CA GLY A 203 7.69 -5.85 2.82
C GLY A 203 7.39 -4.49 3.44
N ASP A 204 6.12 -4.08 3.51
CA ASP A 204 5.64 -2.82 4.10
C ASP A 204 5.67 -2.86 5.62
N PHE A 205 5.51 -4.05 6.19
CA PHE A 205 5.36 -4.27 7.63
C PHE A 205 6.64 -4.82 8.26
N HIS A 206 7.48 -5.49 7.49
CA HIS A 206 8.70 -6.12 7.98
C HIS A 206 9.63 -5.11 8.66
N ASP A 207 10.01 -5.43 9.90
CA ASP A 207 10.92 -4.65 10.73
C ASP A 207 10.56 -3.15 10.81
N ARG A 208 9.29 -2.76 10.64
CA ARG A 208 8.83 -1.38 10.81
C ARG A 208 7.93 -1.26 12.03
N PRO A 209 8.43 -0.74 13.18
CA PRO A 209 7.67 -0.73 14.42
C PRO A 209 6.31 -0.02 14.35
N ALA A 210 6.19 1.10 13.63
CA ALA A 210 4.91 1.81 13.47
C ALA A 210 3.87 0.95 12.76
N MET A 211 4.29 0.22 11.72
CA MET A 211 3.41 -0.67 10.96
C MET A 211 3.00 -1.90 11.77
N LEU A 212 3.91 -2.43 12.61
CA LEU A 212 3.60 -3.53 13.52
C LEU A 212 2.63 -3.09 14.62
N ARG A 213 2.83 -1.90 15.21
CA ARG A 213 1.87 -1.32 16.18
C ARG A 213 0.51 -1.07 15.55
N PHE A 214 0.47 -0.63 14.29
CA PHE A 214 -0.78 -0.54 13.55
C PHE A 214 -1.49 -1.90 13.45
N LEU A 215 -0.77 -2.98 13.09
CA LEU A 215 -1.37 -4.32 13.01
C LEU A 215 -1.86 -4.83 14.36
N GLU A 216 -1.15 -4.53 15.45
CA GLU A 216 -1.59 -4.85 16.82
C GLU A 216 -2.87 -4.10 17.18
N THR A 217 -2.88 -2.78 16.98
CA THR A 217 -4.05 -1.92 17.21
C THR A 217 -5.24 -2.40 16.38
N PHE A 218 -5.02 -2.70 15.10
CA PHE A 218 -6.06 -3.18 14.20
C PHE A 218 -6.57 -4.57 14.60
N SER A 219 -5.69 -5.46 15.05
CA SER A 219 -6.06 -6.78 15.59
C SER A 219 -6.95 -6.65 16.83
N ASP A 220 -6.68 -5.69 17.71
CA ASP A 220 -7.48 -5.43 18.91
C ASP A 220 -8.84 -4.83 18.56
N LEU A 221 -8.90 -3.93 17.58
CA LEU A 221 -10.15 -3.40 17.01
C LEU A 221 -11.02 -4.52 16.42
N LEU A 222 -10.42 -5.46 15.67
CA LEU A 222 -11.12 -6.63 15.16
C LEU A 222 -11.65 -7.53 16.29
N GLN A 223 -10.90 -7.68 17.38
CA GLN A 223 -11.38 -8.45 18.54
C GLN A 223 -12.57 -7.77 19.22
N ARG A 224 -12.53 -6.44 19.39
CA ARG A 224 -13.60 -5.66 20.03
C ARG A 224 -14.92 -5.75 19.26
N ASP A 225 -14.86 -5.73 17.93
CA ASP A 225 -16.04 -5.63 17.08
C ASP A 225 -16.48 -6.99 16.48
N ASN A 226 -15.99 -8.12 17.02
CA ASN A 226 -16.22 -9.46 16.49
C ASN A 226 -15.83 -9.62 15.00
N GLY A 227 -14.84 -8.84 14.56
CA GLY A 227 -14.25 -8.92 13.23
C GLY A 227 -13.38 -10.18 13.04
N ASN A 228 -13.00 -10.46 11.80
CA ASN A 228 -12.27 -11.70 11.47
C ASN A 228 -10.77 -11.58 11.75
N ARG A 229 -10.40 -11.54 13.03
CA ARG A 229 -9.01 -11.52 13.48
C ARG A 229 -8.20 -12.73 12.99
N ARG A 230 -8.85 -13.90 12.87
CA ARG A 230 -8.21 -15.13 12.38
C ARG A 230 -7.69 -14.97 10.96
N LEU A 231 -8.44 -14.32 10.08
CA LEU A 231 -8.04 -14.08 8.69
C LEU A 231 -6.79 -13.19 8.61
N LEU A 232 -6.74 -12.12 9.42
CA LEU A 232 -5.55 -11.27 9.52
C LEU A 232 -4.33 -12.05 10.01
N HIS A 233 -4.49 -12.82 11.09
CA HIS A 233 -3.39 -13.63 11.64
C HIS A 233 -2.92 -14.70 10.66
N LEU A 234 -3.81 -15.30 9.88
CA LEU A 234 -3.46 -16.25 8.83
C LEU A 234 -2.64 -15.57 7.73
N ALA A 235 -3.09 -14.41 7.23
CA ALA A 235 -2.36 -13.64 6.21
C ALA A 235 -0.96 -13.23 6.69
N LEU A 236 -0.82 -12.86 7.97
CA LEU A 236 0.48 -12.56 8.58
C LEU A 236 1.37 -13.79 8.69
N SER A 237 0.83 -14.93 9.14
CA SER A 237 1.61 -16.17 9.31
C SER A 237 2.04 -16.79 7.97
N THR A 238 1.24 -16.71 6.91
CA THR A 238 1.60 -17.31 5.59
C THR A 238 2.73 -16.57 4.89
N ARG A 239 2.96 -15.30 5.25
CA ARG A 239 4.07 -14.49 4.72
C ARG A 239 5.25 -14.38 5.68
N ALA A 240 5.16 -14.99 6.86
CA ALA A 240 6.19 -14.92 7.87
C ALA A 240 7.49 -15.58 7.39
N ARG A 241 8.61 -14.91 7.62
CA ARG A 241 9.95 -15.43 7.36
C ARG A 241 10.71 -15.52 8.67
N SER A 242 11.53 -16.56 8.80
CA SER A 242 12.49 -16.63 9.90
C SER A 242 13.52 -15.51 9.74
N ARG A 243 13.92 -14.92 10.86
CA ARG A 243 14.96 -13.90 10.91
C ARG A 243 15.81 -14.06 12.16
N ILE A 244 17.05 -13.61 12.06
CA ILE A 244 18.00 -13.64 13.17
C ILE A 244 18.01 -12.26 13.79
N VAL A 245 17.62 -12.16 15.05
CA VAL A 245 17.59 -10.93 15.82
C VAL A 245 18.70 -10.97 16.87
N PRO A 246 19.66 -10.04 16.86
CA PRO A 246 20.60 -9.91 17.96
C PRO A 246 19.88 -9.34 19.19
N VAL A 247 19.93 -10.08 20.30
CA VAL A 247 19.29 -9.70 21.56
C VAL A 247 20.36 -9.47 22.60
N LYS A 248 20.39 -8.27 23.16
CA LYS A 248 21.31 -7.89 24.24
C LYS A 248 20.75 -8.39 25.56
N LEU A 249 21.48 -9.28 26.22
CA LEU A 249 21.18 -9.78 27.55
C LEU A 249 22.11 -9.14 28.57
N THR A 250 21.59 -8.84 29.75
CA THR A 250 22.37 -8.26 30.84
C THR A 250 22.52 -9.28 31.96
N LEU A 251 23.75 -9.70 32.25
CA LEU A 251 24.10 -10.52 33.39
C LEU A 251 24.46 -9.61 34.57
N VAL A 252 23.75 -9.77 35.67
CA VAL A 252 24.01 -9.08 36.94
C VAL A 252 24.52 -10.11 37.94
N VAL A 253 25.74 -9.93 38.43
CA VAL A 253 26.37 -10.81 39.42
C VAL A 253 26.39 -10.10 40.78
N THR A 254 25.55 -10.57 41.70
CA THR A 254 25.48 -10.04 43.06
C THR A 254 26.15 -11.01 44.01
N GLN A 255 27.12 -10.55 44.79
CA GLN A 255 27.76 -11.36 45.83
C GLN A 255 27.42 -10.79 47.20
N THR A 256 26.97 -11.67 48.09
CA THR A 256 26.83 -11.43 49.52
C THR A 256 27.93 -12.17 50.27
N SER A 257 28.07 -11.95 51.57
CA SER A 257 29.10 -12.60 52.41
C SER A 257 29.05 -14.13 52.40
N THR A 258 27.92 -14.75 52.03
CA THR A 258 27.72 -16.21 52.05
C THR A 258 27.31 -16.81 50.71
N THR A 259 26.82 -16.03 49.74
CA THR A 259 26.32 -16.55 48.46
C THR A 259 26.59 -15.61 47.29
N THR A 260 26.83 -16.18 46.11
CA THR A 260 26.88 -15.46 44.82
C THR A 260 25.65 -15.81 44.01
N THR A 261 24.85 -14.81 43.61
CA THR A 261 23.68 -14.98 42.75
C THR A 261 23.90 -14.28 41.41
N CYS A 262 23.45 -14.94 40.34
CA CYS A 262 23.53 -14.41 38.98
C CYS A 262 22.12 -14.26 38.42
N HIS A 263 21.78 -13.06 37.96
CA HIS A 263 20.49 -12.78 37.32
C HIS A 263 20.72 -12.40 35.85
N ILE A 264 19.99 -13.04 34.93
CA ILE A 264 20.00 -12.69 33.51
C ILE A 264 18.74 -11.92 33.20
N VAL A 265 18.89 -10.66 32.81
CA VAL A 265 17.80 -9.78 32.39
C VAL A 265 17.63 -9.88 30.88
N LEU A 266 16.42 -10.28 30.46
CA LEU A 266 16.01 -10.30 29.06
C LEU A 266 15.27 -9.00 28.72
N PRO A 267 15.48 -8.41 27.53
CA PRO A 267 14.71 -7.25 27.04
C PRO A 267 13.32 -7.67 26.50
N CYS A 268 12.81 -8.82 26.94
CA CYS A 268 11.53 -9.35 26.51
C CYS A 268 10.94 -10.31 27.55
N VAL A 269 9.62 -10.47 27.51
CA VAL A 269 8.88 -11.45 28.29
C VAL A 269 8.55 -12.63 27.38
N LEU A 270 9.02 -13.82 27.75
CA LEU A 270 8.74 -15.05 27.01
C LEU A 270 7.59 -15.83 27.66
N VAL A 271 6.74 -16.43 26.84
CA VAL A 271 5.59 -17.26 27.25
C VAL A 271 5.51 -18.52 26.39
N GLY A 272 4.81 -19.55 26.85
CA GLY A 272 4.65 -20.81 26.10
C GLY A 272 5.54 -21.93 26.63
N GLY A 273 5.99 -22.82 25.74
CA GLY A 273 6.83 -23.97 26.11
C GLY A 273 6.07 -25.04 26.90
N GLN A 274 4.79 -25.28 26.59
CA GLN A 274 4.00 -26.37 27.17
C GLN A 274 3.49 -27.28 26.06
N GLY A 275 3.96 -28.54 26.06
CA GLY A 275 3.60 -29.53 25.04
C GLY A 275 4.00 -29.11 23.63
N GLU A 276 3.04 -29.13 22.70
CA GLU A 276 3.25 -28.77 21.29
C GLU A 276 3.35 -27.25 21.03
N PHE A 277 3.15 -26.43 22.07
CA PHE A 277 3.22 -24.98 21.94
C PHE A 277 4.65 -24.47 22.16
N GLY A 278 5.23 -23.86 21.12
CA GLY A 278 6.54 -23.24 21.17
C GLY A 278 6.64 -22.07 22.16
N VAL A 279 7.84 -21.48 22.24
CA VAL A 279 8.07 -20.27 23.06
C VAL A 279 7.85 -19.03 22.22
N PHE A 280 7.11 -18.06 22.75
CA PHE A 280 6.74 -16.82 22.07
C PHE A 280 7.14 -15.59 22.87
N VAL A 281 7.45 -14.51 22.17
CA VAL A 281 7.61 -13.17 22.75
C VAL A 281 6.22 -12.60 23.10
N ASN A 282 6.00 -12.33 24.37
CA ASN A 282 4.78 -11.68 24.85
C ASN A 282 4.87 -10.17 24.81
N GLN A 283 5.97 -9.64 25.33
CA GLN A 283 6.32 -8.22 25.35
C GLN A 283 7.79 -8.11 24.99
N ALA A 284 8.15 -7.08 24.25
CA ALA A 284 9.53 -6.71 23.96
C ALA A 284 9.75 -5.28 24.46
N GLU A 285 11.00 -4.94 24.78
CA GLU A 285 11.39 -3.59 25.15
C GLU A 285 10.97 -2.60 24.05
N GLU A 286 10.43 -1.45 24.47
CA GLU A 286 10.03 -0.40 23.54
C GLU A 286 11.27 0.18 22.85
N ILE A 287 11.22 0.25 21.53
CA ILE A 287 12.29 0.84 20.74
C ILE A 287 12.03 2.34 20.70
N ASP A 288 13.02 3.15 21.07
CA ASP A 288 12.94 4.61 20.88
C ASP A 288 12.83 4.93 19.38
N TYR A 289 11.72 5.56 19.02
CA TYR A 289 11.34 5.85 17.63
C TYR A 289 11.88 7.19 17.13
N GLY A 290 12.50 8.00 17.99
CA GLY A 290 13.03 9.31 17.63
C GLY A 290 12.02 10.17 16.85
N SER A 291 12.52 10.97 15.90
CA SER A 291 11.68 11.85 15.07
C SER A 291 10.96 11.14 13.91
N THR A 292 11.29 9.88 13.61
CA THR A 292 10.82 9.18 12.41
C THR A 292 9.51 8.41 12.62
N GLY A 293 8.94 8.50 13.83
CA GLY A 293 7.64 7.92 14.19
C GLY A 293 7.60 6.37 14.14
N GLY A 294 8.74 5.72 13.90
CA GLY A 294 8.87 4.27 13.80
C GLY A 294 8.57 3.68 12.40
N TYR A 295 8.56 4.49 11.34
CA TYR A 295 8.36 4.02 9.96
C TYR A 295 9.64 3.54 9.26
N GLU A 296 10.79 3.68 9.92
CA GLU A 296 12.08 3.16 9.46
C GLU A 296 12.23 1.67 9.79
N ILE A 297 13.12 1.01 9.05
CA ILE A 297 13.48 -0.40 9.28
C ILE A 297 14.32 -0.48 10.56
N ARG A 298 13.83 -1.19 11.56
CA ARG A 298 14.47 -1.49 12.84
C ARG A 298 14.24 -2.96 13.18
N THR A 299 15.32 -3.73 13.08
CA THR A 299 15.31 -5.15 13.44
C THR A 299 15.25 -5.29 14.97
N GLY A 300 14.34 -6.14 15.45
CA GLY A 300 14.13 -6.34 16.87
C GLY A 300 13.18 -7.49 17.13
N LEU A 301 13.10 -7.90 18.40
CA LEU A 301 12.07 -8.82 18.84
C LEU A 301 10.74 -8.08 18.81
N ARG A 302 9.71 -8.75 18.30
CA ARG A 302 8.33 -8.24 18.32
C ARG A 302 7.42 -9.23 19.03
N ARG A 303 6.33 -8.71 19.58
CA ARG A 303 5.24 -9.53 20.12
C ARG A 303 4.82 -10.57 19.07
N ALA A 304 4.59 -11.81 19.51
CA ALA A 304 4.23 -12.94 18.63
C ALA A 304 5.34 -13.50 17.74
N ASP A 305 6.59 -13.06 17.90
CA ASP A 305 7.71 -13.86 17.46
C ASP A 305 7.75 -15.19 18.22
N GLN A 306 7.72 -16.29 17.48
CA GLN A 306 8.02 -17.63 17.96
C GLN A 306 9.54 -17.83 17.90
N LEU A 307 10.14 -18.26 19.00
CA LEU A 307 11.54 -18.61 19.06
C LEU A 307 11.75 -20.01 18.47
N LEU A 308 12.62 -20.11 17.46
CA LEU A 308 12.96 -21.35 16.77
C LEU A 308 14.32 -21.88 17.22
N ALA A 309 15.29 -20.99 17.38
CA ALA A 309 16.63 -21.35 17.85
C ALA A 309 17.29 -20.21 18.62
N LEU A 310 18.18 -20.58 19.54
CA LEU A 310 19.14 -19.67 20.17
C LEU A 310 20.53 -20.00 19.64
N GLN A 311 21.15 -19.03 18.98
CA GLN A 311 22.38 -19.22 18.21
C GLN A 311 22.25 -20.37 17.20
N TYR A 312 22.75 -21.55 17.55
CA TYR A 312 22.75 -22.77 16.73
C TYR A 312 21.90 -23.90 17.32
N THR A 313 21.32 -23.69 18.51
CA THR A 313 20.54 -24.70 19.22
C THR A 313 19.05 -24.47 18.94
N GLY A 314 18.41 -25.43 18.26
CA GLY A 314 16.96 -25.45 18.10
C GLY A 314 16.25 -25.55 19.45
N VAL A 315 15.17 -24.80 19.63
CA VAL A 315 14.39 -24.75 20.89
C VAL A 315 12.92 -25.13 20.66
N GLU A 316 12.64 -25.79 19.55
CA GLU A 316 11.30 -26.29 19.25
C GLU A 316 10.90 -27.35 20.28
N GLY A 317 9.72 -27.18 20.90
CA GLY A 317 9.23 -28.05 21.99
C GLY A 317 9.92 -27.83 23.34
N ALA A 318 10.86 -26.89 23.46
CA ALA A 318 11.51 -26.60 24.74
C ALA A 318 10.54 -25.88 25.71
N SER A 319 10.56 -26.31 26.97
CA SER A 319 9.93 -25.57 28.06
C SER A 319 10.69 -24.28 28.37
N LEU A 320 10.01 -23.32 29.02
CA LEU A 320 10.66 -22.09 29.47
C LEU A 320 11.84 -22.36 30.43
N ALA A 321 11.75 -23.40 31.26
CA ALA A 321 12.84 -23.80 32.15
C ALA A 321 14.06 -24.34 31.39
N GLN A 322 13.83 -25.18 30.38
CA GLN A 322 14.90 -25.68 29.50
C GLN A 322 15.54 -24.53 28.72
N LEU A 323 14.71 -23.61 28.19
CA LEU A 323 15.20 -22.43 27.48
C LEU A 323 16.06 -21.55 28.39
N ALA A 324 15.61 -21.29 29.62
CA ALA A 324 16.38 -20.54 30.61
C ALA A 324 17.73 -21.20 30.91
N SER A 325 17.78 -22.53 31.01
CA SER A 325 19.02 -23.29 31.18
C SER A 325 19.97 -23.15 29.98
N VAL A 326 19.46 -23.20 28.75
CA VAL A 326 20.26 -22.97 27.54
C VAL A 326 20.84 -21.55 27.51
N ILE A 327 20.01 -20.53 27.80
CA ILE A 327 20.47 -19.14 27.89
C ILE A 327 21.54 -19.01 28.98
N ALA A 328 21.31 -19.59 30.16
CA ALA A 328 22.27 -19.56 31.26
C ALA A 328 23.60 -20.21 30.87
N SER A 329 23.58 -21.37 30.23
CA SER A 329 24.78 -22.02 29.71
C SER A 329 25.52 -21.12 28.71
N LEU A 330 24.82 -20.55 27.73
CA LEU A 330 25.42 -19.68 26.72
C LEU A 330 25.97 -18.38 27.31
N VAL A 331 25.38 -17.84 28.37
CA VAL A 331 25.81 -16.58 29.00
C VAL A 331 26.95 -16.82 29.99
N LEU A 332 26.82 -17.82 30.87
CA LEU A 332 27.73 -18.10 31.99
C LEU A 332 29.01 -18.83 31.59
N THR A 333 28.99 -19.67 30.54
CA THR A 333 30.20 -20.40 30.08
C THR A 333 31.35 -19.50 29.65
N ALA A 334 31.10 -18.21 29.39
CA ALA A 334 32.14 -17.30 28.90
C ALA A 334 32.74 -16.36 29.95
N ASN A 335 32.50 -16.53 31.26
CA ASN A 335 32.91 -15.47 32.19
C ASN A 335 33.17 -15.92 33.65
N ARG A 336 34.45 -15.91 34.06
CA ARG A 336 34.86 -15.71 35.46
C ARG A 336 34.72 -14.21 35.76
N GLN A 337 33.50 -13.75 36.00
CA GLN A 337 33.27 -12.32 36.25
C GLN A 337 33.42 -11.98 37.73
N PRO A 338 34.06 -10.85 38.07
CA PRO A 338 34.18 -10.41 39.44
C PRO A 338 32.80 -10.03 40.02
N PRO A 339 32.61 -10.20 41.33
CA PRO A 339 31.37 -9.81 41.99
C PRO A 339 31.05 -8.32 41.85
N GLY A 340 29.77 -7.99 41.70
CA GLY A 340 29.30 -6.61 41.47
C GLY A 340 29.41 -6.15 40.01
N SER A 341 29.84 -7.02 39.10
CA SER A 341 29.91 -6.70 37.67
C SER A 341 28.55 -6.81 36.99
N THR A 342 28.35 -5.94 36.01
CA THR A 342 27.25 -6.03 35.03
C THR A 342 27.87 -6.25 33.67
N VAL A 343 27.53 -7.35 33.00
CA VAL A 343 28.05 -7.68 31.68
C VAL A 343 26.92 -7.82 30.68
N THR A 344 27.10 -7.20 29.52
CA THR A 344 26.16 -7.33 28.42
C THR A 344 26.67 -8.33 27.40
N LYS A 345 25.80 -9.25 26.97
CA LYS A 345 26.13 -10.28 25.98
C LYS A 345 25.07 -10.31 24.89
N ASN A 346 25.50 -10.36 23.63
CA ASN A 346 24.58 -10.45 22.51
C ASN A 346 24.38 -11.92 22.13
N LEU A 347 23.12 -12.35 22.09
CA LEU A 347 22.74 -13.66 21.59
C LEU A 347 21.89 -13.50 20.33
N ALA A 348 22.15 -14.34 19.33
CA ALA A 348 21.35 -14.40 18.12
C ALA A 348 20.09 -15.25 18.37
N PHE A 349 18.91 -14.64 18.24
CA PHE A 349 17.62 -15.33 18.35
C PHE A 349 17.09 -15.56 16.95
N THR A 350 16.92 -16.82 16.54
CA THR A 350 16.23 -17.16 15.30
C THR A 350 14.74 -17.22 15.60
N VAL A 351 13.99 -16.27 15.05
CA VAL A 351 12.56 -16.10 15.33
C VAL A 351 11.74 -16.08 14.06
N ILE A 352 10.48 -16.50 14.15
CA ILE A 352 9.48 -16.33 13.08
C ILE A 352 8.23 -15.67 13.66
N TYR A 353 7.69 -14.69 12.97
CA TYR A 353 6.49 -14.01 13.44
C TYR A 353 5.25 -14.86 13.18
N ASN A 354 4.59 -15.30 14.24
CA ASN A 354 3.50 -16.27 14.13
C ASN A 354 2.33 -15.92 15.07
N PRO A 355 1.57 -14.86 14.76
CA PRO A 355 0.46 -14.40 15.59
C PRO A 355 -0.68 -15.43 15.69
N SER A 356 -0.92 -16.23 14.64
CA SER A 356 -1.99 -17.23 14.65
C SER A 356 -1.77 -18.32 15.70
N ARG A 357 -0.56 -18.90 15.77
CA ARG A 357 -0.21 -19.91 16.78
C ARG A 357 -0.21 -19.34 18.19
N LYS A 358 0.30 -18.11 18.38
CA LYS A 358 0.26 -17.45 19.69
C LYS A 358 -1.17 -17.23 20.16
N SER A 359 -2.09 -16.78 19.29
CA SER A 359 -3.49 -16.56 19.67
C SER A 359 -4.18 -17.85 20.12
N ASN A 360 -3.87 -18.99 19.49
CA ASN A 360 -4.42 -20.29 19.89
C ASN A 360 -3.96 -20.70 21.30
N PHE A 361 -2.70 -20.44 21.66
CA PHE A 361 -2.19 -20.72 23.01
C PHE A 361 -2.98 -19.98 24.11
N PHE A 362 -3.28 -18.70 23.91
CA PHE A 362 -4.08 -17.91 24.85
C PHE A 362 -5.58 -18.21 24.80
N SER A 363 -6.08 -18.89 23.76
CA SER A 363 -7.49 -19.30 23.69
C SER A 363 -7.75 -20.64 24.39
N CYS A 364 -6.71 -21.44 24.63
CA CYS A 364 -6.80 -22.75 25.30
C CYS A 364 -6.53 -22.69 26.81
N LYS A 365 -6.10 -21.54 27.33
CA LYS A 365 -5.95 -21.25 28.76
C LYS A 365 -7.00 -20.25 29.18
#